data_AF-A0A0E0R8I4-F1
#
_entry.id   AF-A0A0E0R8I4-F1
#
_cell.length_a   1.000
_cell.length_b   1.000
_cell.length_c   1.000
_cell.angle_alpha   90.00
_cell.angle_beta   90.00
_cell.angle_gamma   90.00
#
_symmetry.space_group_name_H-M   'P 1'
#
loop_
_entity.id
_entity.type
_entity.pdbx_description
1 polymer ?
#
loop_
_entity_poly.entity_id
_entity_poly.type
_entity_poly.pdbx_seq_one_letter_code
_entity_poly.pdbx_strand_id
1 'polypeptide(L)'
;MDPPSEGRSETSSFDKKKKKKKKKKKVRYTQEQILYCIGNPEELPERRDTPKLTEALGAELLAKLPPDLVAHLRAMDDAKEEGKARRKALIEELRHEREVIYNIRDKPEDVLKQYYAKGYAEYEVIIDDDDYEDGDQGSRAAAH
;
A
#
# COMPACT_ATOMS: atom_id res chain seq x y z
N MET A 1 -46.71 18.95 -53.96
CA MET A 1 -45.48 19.75 -53.87
C MET A 1 -45.13 19.84 -52.40
N ASP A 2 -44.18 19.00 -52.02
CA ASP A 2 -43.71 18.69 -50.67
C ASP A 2 -43.10 19.90 -49.94
N PRO A 3 -43.11 19.91 -48.59
CA PRO A 3 -42.28 20.85 -47.83
C PRO A 3 -40.80 20.44 -47.93
N PRO A 4 -39.85 21.39 -47.94
CA PRO A 4 -38.44 21.05 -48.00
C PRO A 4 -37.96 20.46 -46.67
N SER A 5 -37.27 19.34 -46.83
CA SER A 5 -36.59 18.53 -45.83
C SER A 5 -35.35 19.21 -45.25
N GLU A 6 -35.20 19.02 -43.93
CA GLU A 6 -33.98 18.84 -43.15
C GLU A 6 -32.72 19.68 -43.45
N GLY A 7 -32.43 20.58 -42.52
CA GLY A 7 -31.09 21.08 -42.24
C GLY A 7 -30.80 20.99 -40.74
N ARG A 8 -30.94 19.80 -40.15
CA ARG A 8 -30.48 19.54 -38.77
C ARG A 8 -28.95 19.60 -38.78
N SER A 9 -28.41 20.76 -38.42
CA SER A 9 -27.00 20.89 -38.03
C SER A 9 -26.85 20.20 -36.67
N GLU A 10 -26.57 18.91 -36.71
CA GLU A 10 -25.96 18.22 -35.57
C GLU A 10 -24.60 18.87 -35.32
N THR A 11 -24.59 19.89 -34.48
CA THR A 11 -23.39 20.27 -33.75
C THR A 11 -23.06 19.09 -32.86
N SER A 12 -22.25 18.18 -33.40
CA SER A 12 -21.56 17.18 -32.59
C SER A 12 -20.70 17.95 -31.60
N SER A 13 -21.26 18.16 -30.41
CA SER A 13 -20.52 18.51 -29.22
C SER A 13 -19.52 17.38 -28.98
N PHE A 14 -18.36 17.50 -29.62
CA PHE A 14 -17.16 16.81 -29.19
C PHE A 14 -16.91 17.28 -27.76
N ASP A 15 -17.45 16.51 -26.83
CA ASP A 15 -17.14 16.50 -25.42
C ASP A 15 -15.64 16.20 -25.31
N LYS A 16 -14.81 17.25 -25.49
CA LYS A 16 -13.41 17.24 -25.14
C LYS A 16 -13.40 17.09 -23.63
N LYS A 17 -13.44 15.84 -23.16
CA LYS A 17 -12.88 15.45 -21.87
C LYS A 17 -11.44 15.96 -21.85
N LYS A 18 -11.26 17.21 -21.40
CA LYS A 18 -9.98 17.79 -21.02
C LYS A 18 -9.41 16.81 -20.01
N LYS A 19 -8.43 16.00 -20.44
CA LYS A 19 -7.63 15.20 -19.52
C LYS A 19 -6.98 16.19 -18.57
N LYS A 20 -7.51 16.32 -17.35
CA LYS A 20 -6.93 17.13 -16.27
C LYS A 20 -5.48 16.68 -16.09
N LYS A 21 -4.55 17.64 -16.19
CA LYS A 21 -3.12 17.35 -16.16
C LYS A 21 -2.71 17.17 -14.70
N LYS A 22 -2.55 15.92 -14.26
CA LYS A 22 -2.10 15.62 -12.90
C LYS A 22 -0.69 16.17 -12.65
N LYS A 23 -0.52 17.00 -11.62
CA LYS A 23 0.80 17.54 -11.23
C LYS A 23 1.42 16.64 -10.18
N LYS A 24 2.72 16.34 -10.33
CA LYS A 24 3.51 15.60 -9.34
C LYS A 24 4.34 16.57 -8.51
N LYS A 25 4.33 16.40 -7.19
CA LYS A 25 5.16 17.14 -6.23
C LYS A 25 5.99 16.15 -5.42
N LYS A 26 7.27 16.46 -5.18
CA LYS A 26 8.10 15.72 -4.24
C LYS A 26 7.98 16.34 -2.85
N VAL A 27 7.78 15.51 -1.84
CA VAL A 27 7.66 15.90 -0.43
C VAL A 27 8.68 15.12 0.36
N ARG A 28 9.30 15.75 1.37
CA ARG A 28 10.26 15.10 2.25
C ARG A 28 9.55 14.33 3.34
N TYR A 29 10.09 13.15 3.67
CA TYR A 29 9.73 12.45 4.89
C TYR A 29 10.18 13.26 6.12
N THR A 30 9.36 13.26 7.17
CA THR A 30 9.67 13.89 8.45
C THR A 30 10.69 13.07 9.22
N GLN A 31 11.35 13.68 10.22
CA GLN A 31 12.30 12.96 11.06
C GLN A 31 11.63 11.79 11.79
N GLU A 32 10.39 11.94 12.22
CA GLU A 32 9.62 10.87 12.87
C GLU A 32 9.37 9.69 11.92
N GLN A 33 9.02 9.96 10.66
CA GLN A 33 8.86 8.91 9.64
C GLN A 33 10.18 8.18 9.36
N ILE A 34 11.29 8.91 9.29
CA ILE A 34 12.63 8.30 9.16
C ILE A 34 12.95 7.44 10.38
N LEU A 35 12.69 7.93 11.59
CA LEU A 35 12.93 7.18 12.83
C LEU A 35 12.09 5.90 12.90
N TYR A 36 10.84 5.95 12.44
CA TYR A 36 10.01 4.75 12.29
C TYR A 36 10.68 3.72 11.37
N CYS A 37 11.16 4.15 10.19
CA CYS A 37 11.88 3.25 9.29
C CYS A 37 13.18 2.73 9.90
N ILE A 38 13.90 3.51 10.71
CA ILE A 38 15.10 3.02 11.42
C ILE A 38 14.73 1.92 12.42
N GLY A 39 13.61 2.07 13.13
CA GLY A 39 13.09 1.04 14.03
C GLY A 39 12.54 -0.19 13.32
N ASN A 40 12.09 -0.03 12.07
CA ASN A 40 11.50 -1.07 11.23
C ASN A 40 12.16 -1.07 9.84
N PRO A 41 13.45 -1.46 9.74
CA PRO A 41 14.26 -1.23 8.54
C PRO A 41 13.90 -2.13 7.36
N GLU A 42 13.26 -3.26 7.63
CA GLU A 42 12.85 -4.22 6.62
C GLU A 42 11.41 -4.67 6.83
N GLU A 43 10.70 -4.95 5.73
CA GLU A 43 9.41 -5.62 5.82
C GLU A 43 9.60 -7.07 6.29
N LEU A 44 8.78 -7.53 7.24
CA LEU A 44 8.77 -8.93 7.63
C LEU A 44 8.37 -9.79 6.42
N PRO A 45 9.26 -10.67 5.91
CA PRO A 45 8.97 -11.44 4.71
C PRO A 45 7.92 -12.50 5.02
N GLU A 46 7.11 -12.99 4.09
CA GLU A 46 6.25 -14.15 4.39
C GLU A 46 7.06 -15.43 4.67
N ARG A 47 6.52 -16.34 5.50
CA ARG A 47 7.18 -17.63 5.73
C ARG A 47 6.96 -18.50 4.51
N ARG A 48 8.00 -19.25 4.11
CA ARG A 48 7.84 -20.24 3.04
C ARG A 48 6.73 -21.20 3.39
N ASP A 49 5.82 -21.39 2.43
CA ASP A 49 4.80 -22.38 2.59
C ASP A 49 5.45 -23.76 2.50
N THR A 50 5.19 -24.57 3.52
CA THR A 50 5.75 -25.91 3.64
C THR A 50 4.59 -26.83 3.99
N PRO A 51 4.52 -28.02 3.38
CA PRO A 51 3.41 -28.95 3.59
C PRO A 51 3.31 -29.34 5.06
N LYS A 52 2.14 -29.80 5.46
CA LYS A 52 1.94 -30.42 6.76
C LYS A 52 2.76 -31.70 6.87
N LEU A 53 3.22 -32.03 8.07
CA LEU A 53 3.95 -33.28 8.33
C LEU A 53 3.04 -34.48 8.06
N THR A 54 1.78 -34.39 8.46
CA THR A 54 0.78 -35.42 8.18
C THR A 54 0.50 -35.59 6.68
N GLU A 55 0.48 -34.51 5.91
CA GLU A 55 0.35 -34.58 4.44
C GLU A 55 1.58 -35.19 3.78
N ALA A 56 2.78 -34.81 4.23
CA ALA A 56 4.04 -35.30 3.67
C ALA A 56 4.25 -36.80 3.91
N LEU A 57 3.78 -37.34 5.03
CA LEU A 57 3.85 -38.78 5.34
C LEU A 57 2.81 -39.61 4.57
N GLY A 58 1.67 -39.01 4.22
CA GLY A 58 0.59 -39.71 3.54
C GLY A 58 -0.19 -40.69 4.43
N ALA A 59 -1.40 -41.04 4.00
CA ALA A 59 -2.35 -41.81 4.80
C ALA A 59 -1.85 -43.22 5.16
N GLU A 60 -1.12 -43.89 4.25
CA GLU A 60 -0.64 -45.26 4.45
C GLU A 60 0.40 -45.38 5.56
N LEU A 61 1.32 -44.41 5.66
CA LEU A 61 2.33 -44.40 6.72
C LEU A 61 1.72 -43.95 8.05
N LEU A 62 0.84 -42.94 8.02
CA LEU A 62 0.12 -42.50 9.22
C LEU A 62 -0.70 -43.63 9.86
N ALA A 63 -1.31 -44.50 9.06
CA ALA A 63 -2.08 -45.65 9.56
C ALA A 63 -1.22 -46.71 10.28
N LYS A 64 0.09 -46.72 10.03
CA LYS A 64 1.06 -47.66 10.66
C LYS A 64 1.69 -47.08 11.92
N LEU A 65 1.51 -45.79 12.20
CA LEU A 65 2.10 -45.13 13.36
C LEU A 65 1.21 -45.30 14.61
N PRO A 66 1.80 -45.30 15.82
CA PRO A 66 1.03 -45.27 17.06
C PRO A 66 0.08 -44.07 17.11
N PRO A 67 -1.15 -44.23 17.65
CA PRO A 67 -2.13 -43.14 17.72
C PRO A 67 -1.60 -41.87 18.39
N ASP A 68 -0.84 -42.01 19.47
CA ASP A 68 -0.25 -40.89 20.21
C ASP A 68 0.73 -40.09 19.35
N LEU A 69 1.52 -40.78 18.52
CA LEU A 69 2.47 -40.13 17.61
C LEU A 69 1.74 -39.39 16.48
N VAL A 70 0.66 -39.98 15.94
CA VAL A 70 -0.18 -39.30 14.94
C VAL A 70 -0.84 -38.06 15.53
N ALA A 71 -1.33 -38.13 16.77
CA ALA A 71 -1.91 -37.00 17.47
C ALA A 71 -0.87 -35.88 17.68
N HIS A 72 0.36 -36.23 18.06
CA HIS A 72 1.45 -35.26 18.21
C HIS A 72 1.79 -34.56 16.89
N LEU A 73 1.88 -35.31 15.78
CA LEU A 73 2.13 -34.74 14.45
C LEU A 73 1.02 -33.76 14.02
N ARG A 74 -0.25 -34.10 14.28
CA ARG A 74 -1.37 -33.19 14.01
C ARG A 74 -1.29 -31.91 14.85
N ALA A 75 -0.97 -32.04 16.13
CA ALA A 75 -0.79 -30.87 17.00
C ALA A 75 0.35 -29.96 16.52
N MET A 76 1.45 -30.53 16.00
CA MET A 76 2.52 -29.76 15.38
C MET A 76 2.06 -29.02 14.11
N ASP A 77 1.26 -29.68 13.27
CA ASP A 77 0.68 -29.06 12.07
C ASP A 77 -0.28 -27.91 12.44
N ASP A 78 -1.12 -28.10 13.45
CA ASP A 78 -2.05 -27.06 13.93
C ASP A 78 -1.29 -25.85 14.52
N ALA A 79 -0.27 -26.10 15.36
CA ALA A 79 0.56 -25.04 15.93
C ALA A 79 1.33 -24.27 14.85
N LYS A 80 1.77 -24.97 13.79
CA LYS A 80 2.42 -24.35 12.63
C LYS A 80 1.46 -23.43 11.88
N GLU A 81 0.23 -23.87 11.61
CA GLU A 81 -0.79 -23.06 10.94
C GLU A 81 -1.21 -21.85 11.78
N GLU A 82 -1.37 -22.02 13.09
CA GLU A 82 -1.61 -20.90 14.00
C GLU A 82 -0.45 -19.89 13.96
N GLY A 83 0.79 -20.38 13.96
CA GLY A 83 1.99 -19.55 13.82
C GLY A 83 2.04 -18.79 12.48
N LYS A 84 1.61 -19.42 11.38
CA LYS A 84 1.47 -18.74 10.07
C LYS A 84 0.43 -17.63 10.14
N ALA A 85 -0.74 -17.90 10.71
CA ALA A 85 -1.83 -16.93 10.84
C ALA A 85 -1.42 -15.72 11.70
N ARG A 86 -0.84 -15.96 12.88
CA ARG A 86 -0.32 -14.90 13.77
C ARG A 86 0.72 -14.04 13.06
N ARG A 87 1.62 -14.66 12.30
CA ARG A 87 2.66 -13.94 11.57
C ARG A 87 2.11 -13.10 10.42
N LYS A 88 1.10 -13.61 9.70
CA LYS A 88 0.40 -12.84 8.67
C LYS A 88 -0.29 -11.61 9.26
N ALA A 89 -0.95 -11.76 10.41
CA ALA A 89 -1.56 -10.64 11.12
C ALA A 89 -0.53 -9.57 11.52
N LEU A 90 0.63 -9.98 12.05
CA LEU A 90 1.71 -9.05 12.39
C LEU A 90 2.26 -8.29 11.15
N ILE A 91 2.43 -8.98 10.02
CA ILE A 91 2.88 -8.32 8.77
C ILE A 91 1.87 -7.25 8.34
N GLU A 92 0.58 -7.56 8.43
CA GLU A 92 -0.49 -6.62 8.09
C GLU A 92 -0.56 -5.44 9.05
N GLU A 93 -0.38 -5.68 10.35
CA GLU A 93 -0.32 -4.63 11.37
C GLU A 93 0.85 -3.66 11.13
N LEU A 94 2.06 -4.18 10.90
CA LEU A 94 3.23 -3.34 10.60
C LEU A 94 3.05 -2.56 9.29
N ARG A 95 2.44 -3.19 8.27
CA ARG A 95 2.11 -2.49 7.02
C ARG A 95 1.10 -1.38 7.26
N HIS A 96 0.06 -1.65 8.03
CA HIS A 96 -0.98 -0.67 8.38
C HIS A 96 -0.40 0.49 9.17
N GLU A 97 0.41 0.22 10.18
CA GLU A 97 1.08 1.25 10.97
C GLU A 97 1.96 2.14 10.09
N ARG A 98 2.78 1.55 9.22
CA ARG A 98 3.61 2.29 8.27
C ARG A 98 2.77 3.17 7.34
N GLU A 99 1.79 2.59 6.66
CA GLU A 99 1.07 3.24 5.55
C GLU A 99 -0.02 4.18 6.02
N VAL A 100 -0.68 3.89 7.13
CA VAL A 100 -1.86 4.64 7.60
C VAL A 100 -1.51 5.56 8.76
N ILE A 101 -0.75 5.07 9.75
CA ILE A 101 -0.42 5.87 10.94
C ILE A 101 0.73 6.83 10.63
N TYR A 102 1.83 6.31 10.10
CA TYR A 102 2.99 7.14 9.75
C TYR A 102 2.92 7.71 8.33
N ASN A 103 1.96 7.30 7.51
CA ASN A 103 1.78 7.75 6.12
C ASN A 103 3.05 7.58 5.27
N ILE A 104 3.80 6.50 5.52
CA ILE A 104 5.02 6.15 4.79
C ILE A 104 4.65 5.20 3.66
N ARG A 105 4.67 5.75 2.45
CA ARG A 105 4.21 5.06 1.23
C ARG A 105 5.26 4.13 0.63
N ASP A 106 6.53 4.51 0.72
CA ASP A 106 7.64 3.72 0.21
C ASP A 106 8.05 2.67 1.24
N LYS A 107 8.72 1.63 0.76
CA LYS A 107 9.25 0.59 1.65
C LYS A 107 10.33 1.18 2.57
N PRO A 108 10.42 0.72 3.84
CA PRO A 108 11.43 1.23 4.77
C PRO A 108 12.84 1.16 4.20
N GLU A 109 13.18 0.08 3.49
CA GLU A 109 14.48 -0.12 2.85
C GLU A 109 14.80 0.99 1.85
N ASP A 110 13.81 1.40 1.04
CA ASP A 110 13.96 2.43 0.02
C ASP A 110 14.07 3.83 0.66
N VAL A 111 13.28 4.11 1.69
CA VAL A 111 13.34 5.34 2.47
C VAL A 111 14.72 5.49 3.13
N LEU A 112 15.17 4.44 3.83
CA LEU A 112 16.46 4.43 4.51
C LEU A 112 17.62 4.52 3.54
N LYS A 113 17.54 3.85 2.39
CA LYS A 113 18.57 3.96 1.34
C LYS A 113 18.71 5.41 0.84
N GLN A 114 17.60 6.12 0.65
CA GLN A 114 17.66 7.55 0.30
C GLN A 114 18.27 8.37 1.45
N TYR A 115 17.80 8.14 2.68
CA TYR A 115 18.23 8.88 3.86
C TYR A 115 19.74 8.73 4.11
N TYR A 116 20.28 7.51 4.10
CA TYR A 116 21.71 7.28 4.31
C TYR A 116 22.58 7.82 3.16
N ALA A 117 22.03 7.94 1.95
CA ALA A 117 22.77 8.49 0.81
C ALA A 117 22.76 10.04 0.78
N LYS A 118 21.66 10.68 1.18
CA LYS A 118 21.44 12.14 0.97
C LYS A 118 21.27 12.94 2.26
N GLY A 119 21.07 12.29 3.41
CA GLY A 119 20.67 12.90 4.67
C GLY A 119 19.17 13.21 4.78
N TYR A 120 18.37 12.85 3.77
CA TYR A 120 16.91 13.01 3.74
C TYR A 120 16.30 12.02 2.74
N ALA A 121 14.99 11.77 2.84
CA ALA A 121 14.24 10.97 1.87
C ALA A 121 12.99 11.72 1.38
N GLU A 122 12.57 11.47 0.13
CA GLU A 122 11.43 12.13 -0.50
C GLU A 122 10.52 11.12 -1.20
N TYR A 123 9.22 11.44 -1.29
CA TYR A 123 8.20 10.68 -2.00
C TYR A 123 7.37 11.57 -2.93
N GLU A 124 6.76 10.98 -3.97
CA GLU A 124 5.92 11.70 -4.93
C GLU A 124 4.44 11.72 -4.50
N VAL A 125 3.86 12.92 -4.45
CA VAL A 125 2.43 13.17 -4.25
C VAL A 125 1.83 13.68 -5.57
N ILE A 126 0.69 13.12 -5.95
CA ILE A 126 -0.08 13.58 -7.10
C ILE A 126 -1.12 14.56 -6.58
N ILE A 127 -1.13 15.78 -7.12
CA ILE A 127 -2.10 16.83 -6.80
C ILE A 127 -2.96 17.03 -8.04
N ASP A 128 -4.27 16.99 -7.86
CA ASP A 128 -5.24 17.36 -8.89
C ASP A 128 -5.43 18.89 -8.86
N ASP A 129 -5.35 19.54 -10.02
CA ASP A 129 -5.28 21.00 -10.18
C ASP A 129 -6.55 21.77 -9.71
N ASP A 130 -7.62 21.10 -9.26
CA ASP A 130 -8.88 21.77 -8.86
C ASP A 130 -8.92 22.24 -7.40
N ASP A 131 -7.87 21.98 -6.60
CA ASP A 131 -7.82 22.34 -5.16
C ASP A 131 -7.03 23.63 -4.86
N TYR A 132 -6.65 24.40 -5.89
CA TYR A 132 -6.15 25.77 -5.71
C TYR A 132 -7.30 26.76 -5.95
N GLU A 133 -8.13 26.99 -4.93
CA GLU A 133 -8.72 28.32 -4.80
C GLU A 133 -7.58 29.30 -4.48
N ASP A 134 -7.34 30.18 -5.45
CA ASP A 134 -6.51 31.36 -5.36
C ASP A 134 -7.03 32.28 -4.25
N GLY A 135 -6.54 32.07 -3.04
CA GLY A 135 -6.74 32.95 -1.89
C GLY A 135 -5.87 34.20 -2.00
N ASP A 136 -6.00 34.97 -3.08
CA ASP A 136 -5.67 36.39 -3.08
C ASP A 136 -6.70 37.10 -2.17
N GLN A 137 -6.41 37.13 -0.87
CA GLN A 137 -7.00 38.12 0.03
C GLN A 137 -5.92 39.11 0.42
N GLY A 138 -5.75 40.10 -0.45
CA GLY A 138 -5.19 41.38 -0.05
C GLY A 138 -5.91 41.92 1.18
N SER A 139 -5.15 42.20 2.25
CA SER A 139 -5.54 43.16 3.26
C SER A 139 -4.46 44.22 3.39
N ARG A 140 -4.92 45.43 3.10
CA ARG A 140 -4.24 46.71 3.00
C ARG A 140 -4.03 47.29 4.41
N ALA A 141 -2.88 47.95 4.59
CA ALA A 141 -2.56 49.01 5.56
C ALA A 141 -2.42 48.69 7.06
N ALA A 142 -1.21 48.93 7.58
CA ALA A 142 -1.01 49.71 8.80
C ALA A 142 0.04 50.78 8.49
N ALA A 143 -0.38 52.04 8.54
CA ALA A 143 0.48 53.21 8.45
C ALA A 143 1.33 53.35 9.71
N HIS A 144 2.55 53.83 9.56
CA HIS A 144 3.40 54.41 10.61
C HIS A 144 3.72 55.86 10.24
#